data_AF-A0A0J6S117-F1
#
_entry.id   AF-A0A0J6S117-F1
#
_cell.length_a   1.000
_cell.length_b   1.000
_cell.length_c   1.000
_cell.angle_alpha   90.00
_cell.angle_beta   90.00
_cell.angle_gamma   90.00
#
_symmetry.space_group_name_H-M   'P 1'
#
loop_
_entity.id
_entity.type
_entity.pdbx_description
1 polymer ?
#
loop_
_entity_poly.entity_id
_entity_poly.type
_entity_poly.pdbx_seq_one_letter_code
_entity_poly.pdbx_strand_id
1 'polypeptide(L)' 'MARALGRLRIGPLIAGVRGEPALAIAPYLAAAVALGRLMVEEPEIASLDVNPILVGMEPGDCLALDAVVFVEGGAA' A
#
# COMPACT_ATOMS: atom_id res chain seq x y z
N MET A 1 -1.62 -12.15 2.74
CA MET A 1 -1.86 -10.89 1.99
C MET A 1 -1.55 -10.99 0.50
N ALA A 2 -0.43 -11.59 0.06
CA ALA A 2 -0.12 -11.78 -1.37
C ALA A 2 -1.26 -12.40 -2.22
N ARG A 3 -1.96 -13.42 -1.68
CA ARG A 3 -3.14 -14.02 -2.35
C ARG A 3 -4.27 -13.03 -2.61
N ALA A 4 -4.41 -11.98 -1.79
CA ALA A 4 -5.42 -10.95 -2.01
C ALA A 4 -5.11 -10.11 -3.25
N LEU A 5 -3.84 -9.76 -3.46
CA LEU A 5 -3.39 -9.02 -4.65
C LEU A 5 -3.65 -9.81 -5.95
N GLY A 6 -3.43 -11.12 -5.93
CA GLY A 6 -3.71 -11.99 -7.08
C GLY A 6 -5.19 -12.07 -7.49
N ARG A 7 -6.13 -11.63 -6.63
CA ARG A 7 -7.58 -11.58 -6.96
C ARG A 7 -8.02 -10.24 -7.57
N LEU A 8 -7.14 -9.25 -7.61
CA LEU A 8 -7.42 -7.96 -8.25
C LEU A 8 -7.44 -8.12 -9.77
N ARG A 9 -8.17 -7.24 -10.47
CA ARG A 9 -8.16 -7.18 -11.94
C ARG A 9 -6.75 -6.98 -12.51
N ILE A 10 -5.90 -6.26 -11.77
CA ILE A 10 -4.50 -6.00 -12.12
C ILE A 10 -3.52 -7.08 -11.61
N GLY A 11 -4.01 -8.12 -10.92
CA GLY A 11 -3.18 -9.18 -10.34
C GLY A 11 -2.14 -9.78 -11.29
N PRO A 12 -2.47 -10.05 -12.58
CA PRO A 12 -1.48 -10.53 -13.55
C PRO A 12 -0.30 -9.57 -13.76
N LEU A 13 -0.51 -8.26 -13.71
CA LEU A 13 0.58 -7.27 -13.86
C LEU A 13 1.55 -7.32 -12.67
N ILE A 14 1.00 -7.51 -11.47
CA ILE A 14 1.80 -7.63 -10.24
C ILE A 14 2.69 -8.88 -10.28
N ALA A 15 2.18 -9.98 -10.86
CA ALA A 15 2.90 -11.24 -11.02
C ALA A 15 3.96 -11.23 -12.14
N GLY A 16 4.08 -10.12 -12.89
CA GLY A 16 4.92 -10.00 -14.06
C GLY A 16 4.22 -10.44 -15.34
N VAL A 17 4.64 -9.86 -16.46
CA VAL A 17 4.14 -10.16 -17.80
C VAL A 17 5.29 -10.48 -18.74
N ARG A 18 5.00 -10.80 -20.00
CA ARG A 18 6.06 -11.12 -20.98
C ARG A 18 7.03 -9.95 -21.12
N GLY A 19 8.29 -10.16 -20.75
CA GLY A 19 9.36 -9.16 -20.86
C GLY A 19 9.52 -8.24 -19.66
N GLU A 20 8.65 -8.35 -18.65
CA GLU A 20 8.69 -7.53 -17.43
C GLU A 20 8.64 -8.45 -16.19
N PRO A 21 9.60 -8.32 -15.25
CA PRO A 21 9.59 -9.17 -14.06
C PRO A 21 8.44 -8.79 -13.12
N ALA A 22 8.15 -9.67 -12.15
CA ALA A 22 7.16 -9.40 -11.12
C ALA A 22 7.58 -8.22 -10.24
N LEU A 23 6.58 -7.51 -9.68
CA LEU A 23 6.83 -6.47 -8.69
C LEU A 23 7.38 -7.07 -7.39
N ALA A 24 8.32 -6.38 -6.75
CA ALA A 24 8.79 -6.72 -5.41
C ALA A 24 7.74 -6.30 -4.38
N ILE A 25 6.71 -7.13 -4.20
CA ILE A 25 5.54 -6.77 -3.38
C ILE A 25 5.77 -6.87 -1.86
N ALA A 26 6.86 -7.49 -1.38
CA ALA A 26 7.06 -7.71 0.04
C ALA A 26 7.08 -6.41 0.88
N PRO A 27 7.79 -5.33 0.47
CA PRO A 27 7.72 -4.02 1.12
C PRO A 27 6.31 -3.41 1.08
N TYR A 28 5.60 -3.50 -0.04
CA TYR A 28 4.22 -3.02 -0.16
C TYR A 28 3.29 -3.74 0.84
N LEU A 29 3.44 -5.06 0.98
CA LEU A 29 2.68 -5.84 1.95
C LEU A 29 3.02 -5.42 3.39
N ALA A 30 4.28 -5.16 3.69
CA ALA A 30 4.70 -4.67 5.01
C ALA A 30 4.08 -3.29 5.30
N ALA A 31 4.10 -2.38 4.34
CA ALA A 31 3.47 -1.06 4.45
C ALA A 31 1.95 -1.16 4.69
N ALA A 32 1.25 -2.03 3.95
CA ALA A 32 -0.18 -2.24 4.16
C ALA A 32 -0.52 -2.81 5.56
N VAL A 33 0.31 -3.71 6.11
CA VAL A 33 0.13 -4.16 7.51
C VAL A 33 0.39 -3.03 8.48
N ALA A 34 1.45 -2.24 8.26
CA ALA A 34 1.80 -1.13 9.13
C ALA A 34 0.69 -0.07 9.18
N LEU A 35 0.11 0.29 8.03
CA LEU A 35 -1.06 1.18 7.97
C LEU A 35 -2.25 0.61 8.73
N GLY A 36 -2.55 -0.70 8.57
CA GLY A 36 -3.62 -1.34 9.32
C GLY A 36 -3.40 -1.29 10.84
N ARG A 37 -2.15 -1.41 11.31
CA ARG A 37 -1.81 -1.24 12.73
C ARG A 37 -1.96 0.20 13.18
N LEU A 38 -1.47 1.16 12.39
CA LEU A 38 -1.61 2.59 12.64
C LEU A 38 -3.09 2.98 12.83
N MET A 39 -3.99 2.49 11.98
CA MET A 39 -5.44 2.76 12.11
C MET A 39 -6.08 2.17 13.36
N VAL A 40 -5.49 1.13 13.96
CA VAL A 40 -5.97 0.54 15.22
C VAL A 40 -5.38 1.27 16.42
N GLU A 41 -4.13 1.71 16.32
CA GLU A 41 -3.40 2.39 17.39
C GLU A 41 -3.79 3.87 17.52
N GLU A 42 -4.17 4.52 16.42
CA GLU A 42 -4.56 5.94 16.35
C GLU A 42 -6.05 6.10 15.99
N PRO A 43 -6.97 5.97 16.96
CA PRO A 43 -8.40 5.98 16.70
C PRO A 43 -8.96 7.34 16.24
N GLU A 44 -8.19 8.41 16.34
CA GLU A 44 -8.56 9.73 15.81
C GLU A 44 -8.48 9.80 14.28
N ILE A 45 -7.73 8.91 13.63
CA ILE A 45 -7.64 8.87 12.17
C ILE A 45 -8.90 8.21 11.61
N ALA A 46 -9.80 9.05 11.12
CA ALA A 46 -11.06 8.62 10.52
C ALA A 46 -10.87 7.98 9.14
N SER A 47 -9.92 8.47 8.35
CA SER A 47 -9.49 7.80 7.12
C SER A 47 -8.08 8.18 6.68
N LEU A 48 -7.43 7.27 5.96
CA LEU A 48 -6.10 7.43 5.41
C LEU A 48 -6.07 6.84 4.01
N ASP A 49 -5.75 7.65 3.01
CA ASP A 49 -5.55 7.23 1.62
C ASP A 49 -4.11 7.51 1.19
N VAL A 50 -3.40 6.49 0.70
CA VAL A 50 -2.04 6.62 0.16
C VAL A 50 -2.11 6.46 -1.33
N ASN A 51 -2.05 7.57 -2.05
CA ASN A 51 -2.12 7.58 -3.50
C ASN A 51 -1.36 8.80 -4.06
N PRO A 52 -0.28 8.60 -4.85
CA PRO A 52 0.21 7.32 -5.34
C PRO A 52 1.20 6.64 -4.39
N ILE A 53 1.25 5.30 -4.48
CA ILE A 53 2.35 4.48 -3.98
C ILE A 53 3.09 3.87 -5.17
N LEU A 54 4.40 4.12 -5.24
CA LEU A 54 5.29 3.52 -6.22
C LEU A 54 5.76 2.16 -5.70
N VAL A 55 5.62 1.12 -6.53
CA VAL A 55 6.16 -0.22 -6.26
C VAL A 55 6.97 -0.65 -7.47
N GLY A 56 8.26 -0.94 -7.27
CA GLY A 56 9.16 -1.39 -8.32
C GLY A 56 9.45 -2.88 -8.26
N MET A 57 10.53 -3.27 -8.92
CA MET A 57 10.91 -4.67 -9.14
C MET A 57 12.00 -5.10 -8.16
N GLU A 58 12.64 -4.17 -7.46
CA GLU A 58 13.64 -4.46 -6.44
C GLU A 58 13.05 -4.32 -5.02
N PRO A 59 13.53 -5.09 -4.02
CA PRO A 59 13.04 -5.00 -2.65
C PRO A 59 13.13 -3.63 -1.98
N GLY A 60 13.88 -2.68 -2.54
CA GLY A 60 13.96 -1.29 -2.08
C GLY A 60 12.91 -0.36 -2.70
N ASP A 61 12.23 -0.80 -3.76
CA ASP A 61 11.35 0.06 -4.55
C ASP A 61 9.91 0.03 -4.01
N CYS A 62 9.68 0.68 -2.87
CA CYS A 62 8.33 0.91 -2.37
C CYS A 62 8.25 2.26 -1.65
N LEU A 63 7.56 3.22 -2.25
CA LEU A 63 7.53 4.59 -1.75
C LEU A 63 6.12 5.17 -1.85
N ALA A 64 5.59 5.63 -0.71
CA ALA A 64 4.44 6.51 -0.69
C ALA A 64 4.87 7.89 -1.20
N LEU A 65 4.28 8.34 -2.31
CA LEU A 65 4.61 9.63 -2.93
C LEU A 65 3.69 10.74 -2.40
N ASP A 66 2.46 10.39 -2.03
CA ASP A 66 1.48 11.28 -1.44
C ASP A 66 0.52 10.50 -0.53
N ALA A 67 -0.10 11.19 0.42
CA ALA A 67 -1.12 10.64 1.29
C ALA A 67 -2.04 11.73 1.85
N VAL A 68 -3.33 11.40 1.96
CA VAL A 68 -4.34 12.24 2.62
C VAL A 68 -4.80 11.54 3.89
N VAL A 69 -4.80 12.28 5.01
CA VAL A 69 -5.23 11.79 6.32
C VAL A 69 -6.35 12.69 6.83
N PHE A 70 -7.50 12.09 7.15
CA PHE A 70 -8.61 12.76 7.81
C PHE A 70 -8.65 12.33 9.27
N VAL A 71 -8.69 13.31 10.16
CA VAL A 71 -8.79 13.10 11.61
C VAL A 71 -10.11 13.67 12.13
N GLU A 72 -10.80 12.91 12.97
CA GLU A 72 -12.00 13.35 13.68
C GLU A 72 -11.62 13.84 15.08
N GLY A 73 -12.08 15.04 15.46
CA GLY A 73 -11.82 15.60 16.80
C GLY A 73 -10.74 16.70 16.86
N GLY A 74 -10.25 17.17 15.72
CA GLY A 74 -9.48 18.42 15.66
C GLY A 74 -10.35 19.60 16.05
N ALA A 75 -10.27 20.05 17.30
CA ALA A 75 -10.67 21.41 17.64
C ALA A 75 -9.84 22.35 16.76
N ALA A 76 -10.52 23.11 15.89
CA ALA A 76 -9.96 24.32 15.29
C ALA A 76 -9.74 25.38 16.37
#